data_AF-A0A453M3X9-F1
#
_entry.id   AF-A0A453M3X9-F1
#
_cell.length_a   1.000
_cell.length_b   1.000
_cell.length_c   1.000
_cell.angle_alpha   90.00
_cell.angle_beta   90.00
_cell.angle_gamma   90.00
#
_symmetry.space_group_name_H-M   'P 1'
#
loop_
_entity.id
_entity.type
_entity.pdbx_description
1 polymer ?
#
loop_
_entity_poly.entity_id
_entity_poly.type
_entity_poly.pdbx_seq_one_letter_code
_entity_poly.pdbx_strand_id
1 'polypeptide(L)'
;MDLLFERARRKAAPVEEFQWLGLMLFVAVPFPGTGAWTGAIIASVLGMPFWSGLSANFVGVVLAGLLVNLLMNLGLKYAIGTGVLLFIVSTVMWGALRGVKKSLNTE
;
A
#
# COMPACT_ATOMS: atom_id res chain seq x y z
N MET A 1 0.90 14.21 -46.23
CA MET A 1 0.10 13.53 -45.20
C MET A 1 0.85 13.45 -43.87
N ASP A 2 2.18 13.39 -43.89
CA ASP A 2 3.03 13.20 -42.70
C ASP A 2 2.98 14.37 -41.71
N LEU A 3 2.84 15.61 -42.19
CA LEU A 3 2.68 16.80 -41.33
C LEU A 3 1.43 16.75 -40.43
N LEU A 4 0.35 16.12 -40.90
CA LEU A 4 -0.88 15.96 -40.11
C LEU A 4 -0.69 14.89 -39.04
N PHE A 5 -0.09 13.76 -39.40
CA PHE A 5 0.25 12.70 -38.45
C PHE A 5 1.24 13.17 -37.40
N GLU A 6 2.25 13.96 -37.77
CA GLU A 6 3.23 14.46 -36.81
C GLU A 6 2.64 15.49 -35.83
N ARG A 7 1.75 16.37 -36.31
CA ARG A 7 0.99 17.27 -35.41
C ARG A 7 0.05 16.49 -34.49
N ALA A 8 -0.61 15.44 -35.00
CA ALA A 8 -1.46 14.57 -34.19
C ALA A 8 -0.63 13.83 -33.13
N ARG A 9 0.54 13.30 -33.49
CA ARG A 9 1.46 12.60 -32.58
C ARG A 9 2.00 13.52 -31.49
N ARG A 10 2.38 14.76 -31.82
CA ARG A 10 2.83 15.76 -30.85
C ARG A 10 1.74 16.15 -29.84
N LYS A 11 0.46 16.08 -30.23
CA LYS A 11 -0.67 16.30 -29.31
C LYS A 11 -1.04 15.05 -28.50
N ALA A 12 -0.83 13.85 -29.05
CA ALA A 12 -1.13 12.58 -28.38
C ALA A 12 -0.06 12.18 -27.35
N ALA A 13 1.22 12.46 -27.62
CA ALA A 13 2.32 12.05 -26.75
C ALA A 13 2.19 12.51 -25.27
N PRO A 14 1.81 13.78 -24.98
CA PRO A 14 1.57 14.19 -23.60
C PRO A 14 0.43 13.41 -22.94
N VAL A 15 -0.63 13.10 -23.71
CA VAL A 15 -1.81 12.38 -23.20
C VAL A 15 -1.45 10.94 -22.81
N GLU A 16 -0.68 10.23 -23.64
CA GLU A 16 -0.20 8.88 -23.34
C GLU A 16 0.67 8.85 -22.08
N GLU A 17 1.54 9.85 -21.90
CA GLU A 17 2.40 9.96 -20.72
C GLU A 17 1.59 10.22 -19.44
N PHE A 18 0.57 11.07 -19.50
CA PHE A 18 -0.34 11.27 -18.37
C PHE A 18 -1.19 10.04 -18.05
N GLN A 19 -1.63 9.27 -19.05
CA GLN A 19 -2.31 7.99 -18.83
C GLN A 19 -1.38 6.98 -18.15
N TRP A 20 -0.13 6.90 -18.59
CA TRP A 20 0.88 6.00 -18.01
C TRP A 20 1.22 6.38 -16.56
N LEU A 21 1.50 7.66 -16.30
CA LEU A 21 1.80 8.16 -14.95
C LEU A 21 0.59 8.02 -14.02
N GLY A 22 -0.61 8.34 -14.51
CA GLY A 22 -1.84 8.24 -13.73
C GLY A 22 -2.15 6.79 -13.32
N LEU A 23 -2.00 5.85 -14.25
CA LEU A 23 -2.18 4.42 -13.98
C LEU A 23 -1.12 3.91 -12.99
N MET A 24 0.15 4.26 -13.20
CA MET A 24 1.25 3.86 -12.33
C MET A 24 1.05 4.38 -10.90
N LEU A 25 0.69 5.67 -10.74
CA LEU A 25 0.41 6.27 -9.44
C LEU A 25 -0.83 5.65 -8.77
N PHE A 26 -1.90 5.38 -9.52
CA PHE A 26 -3.09 4.71 -9.00
C PHE A 26 -2.76 3.33 -8.40
N VAL A 27 -1.90 2.55 -9.08
CA VAL A 27 -1.48 1.22 -8.61
C VAL A 27 -0.45 1.32 -7.49
N ALA A 28 0.39 2.36 -7.48
CA ALA A 28 1.42 2.56 -6.45
C ALA A 28 0.84 2.84 -5.06
N VAL A 29 -0.35 3.41 -4.97
CA VAL A 29 -1.00 3.65 -3.68
C VAL A 29 -1.60 2.35 -3.15
N PRO A 30 -1.15 1.85 -1.98
CA PRO A 30 -1.60 0.56 -1.44
C PRO A 30 -2.93 0.69 -0.71
N PHE A 31 -4.03 0.84 -1.45
CA PHE A 31 -5.39 0.89 -0.91
C PHE A 31 -6.19 -0.39 -1.22
N PRO A 32 -7.21 -0.72 -0.40
CA PRO A 32 -8.13 -1.81 -0.74
C PRO A 32 -8.86 -1.46 -2.04
N GLY A 33 -8.74 -2.33 -3.05
CA GLY A 33 -9.33 -2.11 -4.36
C GLY A 33 -8.42 -1.44 -5.39
N THR A 34 -7.23 -0.96 -5.00
CA THR A 34 -6.16 -0.57 -5.95
C THR A 34 -5.21 -1.75 -6.18
N GLY A 35 -4.57 -1.79 -7.35
CA GLY A 35 -3.62 -2.85 -7.70
C GLY A 35 -3.62 -3.19 -9.18
N ALA A 36 -2.82 -4.18 -9.56
CA ALA A 36 -2.65 -4.57 -10.97
C ALA A 36 -3.95 -5.04 -11.64
N TRP A 37 -4.87 -5.66 -10.89
CA TRP A 37 -6.14 -6.14 -11.43
C TRP A 37 -7.08 -4.99 -11.82
N THR A 38 -7.27 -4.00 -10.94
CA THR A 38 -8.01 -2.77 -11.25
C THR A 38 -7.26 -1.90 -12.25
N GLY A 39 -5.93 -1.84 -12.16
CA GLY A 39 -5.09 -1.15 -13.13
C GLY A 39 -5.20 -1.73 -14.54
N ALA A 40 -5.31 -3.06 -14.68
CA ALA A 40 -5.55 -3.71 -15.98
C ALA A 40 -6.92 -3.35 -16.57
N ILE A 41 -7.95 -3.23 -15.73
CA ILE A 41 -9.28 -2.74 -16.15
C ILE A 41 -9.21 -1.28 -16.58
N ILE A 42 -8.51 -0.43 -15.82
CA ILE A 42 -8.34 0.98 -16.18
C ILE A 42 -7.56 1.11 -17.50
N ALA A 43 -6.49 0.33 -17.69
CA ALA A 43 -5.72 0.32 -18.92
C ALA A 43 -6.55 -0.09 -20.15
N SER A 44 -7.47 -1.06 -19.99
CA SER A 44 -8.35 -1.49 -21.09
C SER A 44 -9.41 -0.45 -21.42
N VAL A 45 -9.99 0.22 -20.40
CA VAL A 45 -10.96 1.32 -20.58
C VAL A 45 -10.31 2.54 -21.23
N LEU A 46 -9.06 2.86 -20.87
CA LEU A 46 -8.31 3.97 -21.45
C LEU A 46 -7.76 3.66 -22.86
N GLY A 47 -7.92 2.44 -23.37
CA GLY A 47 -7.41 2.02 -24.67
C GLY A 47 -5.88 2.02 -24.73
N MET A 48 -5.20 1.81 -23.61
CA MET A 48 -3.75 1.85 -23.56
C MET A 48 -3.14 0.65 -24.30
N PRO A 49 -2.02 0.84 -25.02
CA PRO A 49 -1.30 -0.28 -25.62
C PRO A 49 -0.78 -1.22 -24.53
N PHE A 50 -0.82 -2.53 -24.81
CA PHE A 50 -0.53 -3.59 -23.83
C PHE A 50 0.77 -3.36 -23.04
N TRP A 51 1.86 -3.03 -23.74
CA TRP A 51 3.17 -2.80 -23.12
C TRP A 51 3.23 -1.55 -22.23
N SER A 52 2.53 -0.49 -22.61
CA SER A 52 2.46 0.72 -21.79
C SER A 52 1.62 0.49 -20.52
N GLY A 53 0.48 -0.18 -20.65
CA GLY A 53 -0.35 -0.54 -19.49
C GLY A 53 0.35 -1.54 -18.55
N LEU A 54 1.03 -2.55 -19.11
CA LEU A 54 1.77 -3.54 -18.35
C LEU A 54 2.95 -2.91 -17.59
N SER A 55 3.74 -2.05 -18.26
CA SER A 55 4.88 -1.37 -17.63
C SER A 55 4.44 -0.41 -16.53
N ALA A 56 3.37 0.35 -16.73
CA ALA A 56 2.79 1.22 -15.70
C ALA A 56 2.35 0.42 -14.46
N ASN A 57 1.61 -0.67 -14.67
CA ASN A 57 1.16 -1.55 -13.59
C ASN A 57 2.35 -2.19 -12.86
N PHE A 58 3.35 -2.67 -13.59
CA PHE A 58 4.52 -3.32 -13.00
C PHE A 58 5.30 -2.36 -12.09
N VAL A 59 5.60 -1.15 -12.58
CA VAL A 59 6.29 -0.12 -11.80
C VAL A 59 5.46 0.29 -10.60
N GLY A 60 4.15 0.46 -10.77
CA GLY A 60 3.23 0.78 -9.67
C GLY A 60 3.25 -0.29 -8.57
N VAL A 61 3.18 -1.58 -8.92
CA VAL A 61 3.20 -2.67 -7.93
C VAL A 61 4.53 -2.73 -7.18
N VAL A 62 5.66 -2.53 -7.86
CA VAL A 62 6.98 -2.48 -7.21
C VAL A 62 7.04 -1.33 -6.20
N LEU A 63 6.56 -0.14 -6.58
CA LEU A 63 6.48 1.01 -5.67
C LEU A 63 5.53 0.75 -4.49
N ALA A 64 4.36 0.16 -4.73
CA ALA A 64 3.44 -0.23 -3.67
C ALA A 64 4.10 -1.21 -2.68
N GLY A 65 4.83 -2.20 -3.18
CA GLY A 65 5.58 -3.16 -2.37
C GLY A 65 6.64 -2.49 -1.50
N LEU A 66 7.42 -1.55 -2.07
CA LEU A 66 8.41 -0.78 -1.33
C LEU A 66 7.77 0.11 -0.24
N LEU A 67 6.68 0.81 -0.57
CA LEU A 67 5.95 1.64 0.37
C LEU A 67 5.36 0.84 1.53
N VAL A 68 4.71 -0.30 1.24
CA VAL A 68 4.15 -1.18 2.26
C VAL A 68 5.25 -1.79 3.12
N ASN A 69 6.38 -2.20 2.52
CA ASN A 69 7.52 -2.72 3.29
C ASN A 69 8.07 -1.69 4.28
N LEU A 70 8.21 -0.43 3.84
CA LEU A 70 8.65 0.67 4.69
C LEU A 70 7.64 0.91 5.83
N LEU A 71 6.35 1.07 5.49
CA LEU A 71 5.26 1.26 6.46
C LEU A 71 5.21 0.15 7.51
N MET A 72 5.32 -1.11 7.08
CA MET A 72 5.30 -2.27 7.97
C MET A 72 6.54 -2.31 8.87
N ASN A 73 7.75 -2.05 8.36
CA ASN A 73 8.95 -2.03 9.20
C ASN A 73 8.90 -0.98 10.31
N LEU A 74 8.34 0.20 10.02
CA LEU A 74 8.11 1.24 11.01
C LEU A 74 7.04 0.80 12.01
N GLY A 75 5.86 0.38 11.54
CA GLY A 75 4.75 -0.03 12.41
C GLY A 75 5.06 -1.23 13.31
N LEU A 76 5.76 -2.23 12.79
CA LEU A 76 6.07 -3.47 13.51
C LEU A 76 7.00 -3.22 14.71
N LYS A 77 7.98 -2.32 14.58
CA LYS A 77 8.89 -1.97 15.69
C LYS A 77 8.13 -1.38 16.87
N TYR A 78 7.20 -0.45 16.62
CA TYR A 78 6.39 0.15 17.68
C TYR A 78 5.34 -0.82 18.24
N ALA A 79 4.74 -1.66 17.38
CA ALA A 79 3.74 -2.65 17.77
C ALA A 79 4.31 -3.74 18.68
N ILE A 80 5.52 -4.24 18.40
CA ILE A 80 6.19 -5.23 19.27
C ILE A 80 6.50 -4.61 20.63
N GLY A 81 7.02 -3.38 20.68
CA GLY A 81 7.32 -2.68 21.92
C GLY A 81 6.09 -2.48 22.81
N THR A 82 4.99 -2.01 22.22
CA THR A 82 3.72 -1.86 22.94
C THR A 82 3.11 -3.20 23.34
N GLY A 83 3.18 -4.23 22.50
CA GLY A 83 2.70 -5.58 22.80
C GLY A 83 3.41 -6.21 24.00
N VAL A 84 4.75 -6.13 24.05
CA VAL A 84 5.54 -6.65 25.18
C VAL A 84 5.25 -5.89 26.47
N LEU A 85 5.16 -4.56 26.40
CA LEU A 85 4.83 -3.73 27.55
C LEU A 85 3.45 -4.10 28.14
N LEU A 86 2.43 -4.22 27.28
CA LEU A 86 1.07 -4.60 27.68
C LEU A 86 1.04 -6.01 28.28
N PHE A 87 1.80 -6.95 27.72
CA PHE A 87 1.89 -8.31 28.24
C PHE A 87 2.52 -8.37 29.65
N ILE A 88 3.58 -7.57 29.88
CA ILE A 88 4.22 -7.46 31.20
C ILE A 88 3.26 -6.83 32.21
N VAL A 89 2.60 -5.73 31.85
CA VAL A 89 1.61 -5.06 32.72
C VAL A 89 0.48 -6.01 33.10
N SER A 90 -0.06 -6.77 32.13
CA SER A 90 -1.10 -7.77 32.38
C SER A 90 -0.64 -8.85 33.36
N THR A 91 0.58 -9.36 33.21
CA THR A 91 1.15 -10.40 34.07
C THR A 91 1.36 -9.91 35.50
N VAL A 92 1.88 -8.69 35.67
CA VAL A 92 2.08 -8.05 36.98
C VAL A 92 0.73 -7.77 37.66
N MET A 93 -0.26 -7.27 36.91
CA MET A 93 -1.61 -7.02 37.43
C MET A 93 -2.27 -8.30 37.95
N TRP A 94 -2.15 -9.42 37.23
CA TRP A 94 -2.66 -10.72 37.67
C TRP A 94 -1.92 -11.27 38.91
N GLY A 95 -0.63 -10.96 39.06
CA GLY A 95 0.14 -11.25 40.27
C GLY A 95 -0.35 -10.47 41.49
N ALA A 96 -0.54 -9.17 41.34
CA ALA A 96 -1.04 -8.28 42.39
C ALA A 96 -2.46 -8.64 42.83
N LEU A 97 -3.36 -8.93 41.87
CA LEU A 97 -4.73 -9.37 42.13
C LEU A 97 -4.78 -10.67 42.96
N ARG A 98 -3.90 -11.63 42.66
CA ARG A 98 -3.80 -12.88 43.44
C ARG A 98 -3.25 -12.65 44.84
N GLY A 99 -2.33 -11.71 45.02
CA GLY A 99 -1.82 -11.30 46.34
C GLY A 99 -2.92 -10.69 47.22
N VAL A 100 -3.70 -9.76 46.66
CA VAL A 100 -4.82 -9.10 47.36
C VAL A 100 -5.91 -10.12 47.71
N LYS A 101 -6.28 -11.01 46.77
CA LYS A 101 -7.28 -12.07 47.03
C LYS A 101 -6.84 -13.05 48.12
N LYS A 102 -5.54 -13.33 48.24
CA LYS A 102 -5.01 -14.20 49.31
C LYS A 102 -5.07 -13.51 50.67
N SER A 103 -4.74 -12.22 50.74
CA SER A 103 -4.86 -11.42 51.98
C SER A 103 -6.31 -11.35 52.48
N LEU A 104 -7.29 -11.22 51.58
CA LEU A 104 -8.70 -11.11 51.94
C LEU A 104 -9.37 -12.41 52.41
N ASN A 105 -8.78 -13.59 52.11
CA ASN A 105 -9.32 -14.89 52.53
C ASN A 105 -8.60 -15.48 53.76
N THR A 106 -7.66 -14.74 54.36
CA THR A 106 -6.88 -15.20 55.53
C THR A 106 -7.37 -14.56 56.84
N GLU A 107 -8.41 -13.73 56.80
CA GLU A 107 -9.20 -13.29 57.96
C GLU A 107 -10.49 -14.11 58.07
#